data_AF-A0A9N7U2C8-F1
#
_entry.id   AF-A0A9N7U2C8-F1
#
_cell.length_a   1.000
_cell.length_b   1.000
_cell.length_c   1.000
_cell.angle_alpha   90.00
_cell.angle_beta   90.00
_cell.angle_gamma   90.00
#
_symmetry.space_group_name_H-M   'P 1'
#
loop_
_entity.id
_entity.type
_entity.pdbx_description
1 polymer ?
#
loop_
_entity_poly.entity_id
_entity_poly.type
_entity_poly.pdbx_seq_one_letter_code
_entity_poly.pdbx_strand_id
1 'polypeptide(L)'
;MPVPAGHWLILMTISQLELINRVPGVTIATDIICGFPGETEEDFQETVDLVKCYKFPSLFINQFYPRPGTPAAKMEQVPAQVKKQRTKELSHLFHSYNPYDHEVGERQHVLVTEESFDAQYWVSHNKFYEQVLVPKRDEFKGKMVEVDIYEAGKHFLRGRPVDDSKLFTPSITAPLQKGEVSGLVQEQIPNGVQSCASISSSSTLLIGSYSLDREALKKLGIGLALAAAVLAFILEKVF
;
A
#
# COMPACT_ATOMS: atom_id res chain seq x y z
N MET A 1 29.77 12.09 4.94
CA MET A 1 30.18 10.72 5.28
C MET A 1 29.17 9.76 4.67
N PRO A 2 29.57 8.60 4.13
CA PRO A 2 28.60 7.60 3.71
C PRO A 2 27.78 7.19 4.94
N VAL A 3 26.46 7.22 4.81
CA VAL A 3 25.55 6.75 5.87
C VAL A 3 25.66 5.23 5.90
N PRO A 4 25.84 4.59 7.08
CA PRO A 4 25.93 3.14 7.18
C PRO A 4 24.69 2.46 6.56
N ALA A 5 24.87 1.29 5.94
CA ALA A 5 23.79 0.56 5.26
C ALA A 5 22.58 0.31 6.18
N GLY A 6 22.82 -0.06 7.45
CA GLY A 6 21.75 -0.25 8.45
C GLY A 6 20.88 0.98 8.71
N HIS A 7 21.41 2.20 8.57
CA HIS A 7 20.62 3.41 8.80
C HIS A 7 19.49 3.57 7.76
N TRP A 8 19.70 3.09 6.54
CA TRP A 8 18.67 3.10 5.49
C TRP A 8 17.60 2.04 5.73
N LEU A 9 17.98 0.90 6.31
CA LEU A 9 17.07 -0.21 6.59
C LEU A 9 16.08 0.12 7.72
N ILE A 10 16.56 0.79 8.77
CA ILE A 10 15.74 1.27 9.88
C ILE A 10 14.74 2.33 9.39
N LEU A 11 15.18 3.27 8.55
CA LEU A 11 14.28 4.29 7.97
C LEU A 11 13.24 3.66 7.02
N MET A 12 13.61 2.64 6.25
CA MET A 12 12.67 1.88 5.42
C MET A 12 11.62 1.16 6.27
N THR A 13 12.04 0.50 7.34
CA THR A 13 11.17 -0.20 8.28
C THR A 13 10.17 0.76 8.93
N ILE A 14 10.65 1.90 9.45
CA ILE A 14 9.79 2.92 10.07
C ILE A 14 8.80 3.49 9.06
N SER A 15 9.25 3.79 7.83
CA SER A 15 8.39 4.35 6.78
C SER A 15 7.29 3.37 6.35
N GLN A 16 7.62 2.07 6.22
CA GLN A 16 6.64 1.05 5.86
C GLN A 16 5.59 0.86 6.98
N LEU A 17 6.03 0.79 8.23
CA LEU A 17 5.13 0.68 9.39
C LEU A 17 4.21 1.91 9.51
N GLU A 18 4.73 3.11 9.26
CA GLU A 18 3.92 4.33 9.26
C GLU A 18 2.86 4.32 8.13
N LEU A 19 3.21 3.83 6.95
CA LEU A 19 2.27 3.73 5.83
C LEU A 19 1.11 2.79 6.15
N ILE A 20 1.40 1.65 6.77
CA ILE A 20 0.38 0.66 7.18
C ILE A 20 -0.58 1.25 8.20
N ASN A 21 -0.06 2.03 9.16
CA ASN A 21 -0.89 2.71 10.16
C ASN A 21 -1.80 3.78 9.55
N ARG A 22 -1.34 4.47 8.50
CA ARG A 22 -2.11 5.55 7.83
C ARG A 22 -3.06 5.05 6.76
N VAL A 23 -2.77 3.91 6.13
CA VAL A 23 -3.54 3.34 5.03
C VAL A 23 -3.90 1.89 5.38
N PRO A 24 -4.99 1.67 6.12
CA PRO A 24 -5.44 0.33 6.48
C PRO A 24 -5.67 -0.53 5.23
N GLY A 25 -5.14 -1.76 5.25
CA GLY A 25 -5.25 -2.71 4.13
C GLY A 25 -4.29 -2.43 2.97
N VAL A 26 -3.27 -1.58 3.14
CA VAL A 26 -2.22 -1.44 2.11
C VAL A 26 -1.45 -2.75 1.92
N THR A 27 -1.30 -3.15 0.66
CA THR A 27 -0.47 -4.30 0.27
C THR A 27 0.88 -3.77 -0.22
N ILE A 28 1.95 -4.15 0.46
CA ILE A 28 3.32 -3.81 0.08
C ILE A 28 3.97 -5.00 -0.62
N ALA A 29 4.38 -4.79 -1.87
CA ALA A 29 5.30 -5.67 -2.58
C ALA A 29 6.70 -5.06 -2.58
N THR A 30 7.75 -5.86 -2.38
CA THR A 30 9.11 -5.31 -2.31
C THR A 30 10.18 -6.29 -2.80
N ASP A 31 11.34 -5.74 -3.17
CA ASP A 31 12.54 -6.46 -3.56
C ASP A 31 13.62 -6.26 -2.49
N ILE A 32 14.18 -7.36 -1.99
CA ILE A 32 15.31 -7.38 -1.06
C ILE A 32 16.54 -7.93 -1.78
N ILE A 33 17.66 -7.21 -1.67
CA ILE A 33 18.96 -7.63 -2.20
C ILE A 33 19.86 -7.98 -1.01
N CYS A 34 20.22 -9.25 -0.87
CA CYS A 34 21.12 -9.71 0.18
C CYS A 34 22.57 -9.57 -0.22
N GLY A 35 23.42 -9.19 0.73
CA GLY A 35 24.86 -9.12 0.54
C GLY A 35 25.30 -7.86 -0.18
N PHE A 36 24.59 -6.76 0.02
CA PHE A 36 25.06 -5.45 -0.46
C PHE A 36 26.46 -5.17 0.12
N PRO A 37 27.38 -4.53 -0.64
CA PRO A 37 28.72 -4.24 -0.15
C PRO A 37 28.69 -3.45 1.17
N GLY A 38 29.32 -4.00 2.22
CA GLY A 38 29.30 -3.44 3.58
C GLY A 38 28.15 -3.90 4.49
N GLU A 39 27.24 -4.77 4.03
CA GLU A 39 26.15 -5.34 4.85
C GLU A 39 26.69 -6.22 5.99
N THR A 40 26.43 -5.80 7.23
CA THR A 40 26.84 -6.55 8.43
C THR A 40 25.86 -7.67 8.78
N GLU A 41 26.14 -8.43 9.83
CA GLU A 41 25.20 -9.45 10.30
C GLU A 41 23.99 -8.83 10.98
N GLU A 42 24.19 -7.72 11.70
CA GLU A 42 23.14 -6.95 12.34
C GLU A 42 22.17 -6.36 11.31
N ASP A 43 22.69 -5.76 10.22
CA ASP A 43 21.88 -5.24 9.11
C ASP A 43 20.99 -6.35 8.49
N PHE A 44 21.56 -7.54 8.33
CA PHE A 44 20.82 -8.69 7.80
C PHE A 44 19.74 -9.16 8.77
N GLN A 45 20.04 -9.21 10.07
CA GLN A 45 19.07 -9.63 11.08
C GLN A 45 17.90 -8.64 11.19
N GLU A 46 18.14 -7.34 11.07
CA GLU A 46 17.08 -6.32 10.97
C GLU A 46 16.18 -6.56 9.75
N THR A 47 16.77 -6.93 8.61
CA THR A 47 16.01 -7.32 7.39
C THR A 47 15.11 -8.53 7.66
N VAL A 48 15.65 -9.55 8.33
CA VAL A 48 14.92 -10.77 8.70
C VAL A 48 13.75 -10.42 9.63
N ASP A 49 13.97 -9.55 10.61
CA ASP A 49 12.95 -9.17 11.58
C ASP A 49 11.85 -8.31 10.95
N LEU A 50 12.19 -7.44 10.00
CA LEU A 50 11.20 -6.74 9.16
C LEU A 50 10.29 -7.72 8.42
N VAL A 51 10.86 -8.74 7.78
CA VAL A 51 10.09 -9.76 7.05
C VAL A 51 9.21 -10.59 7.99
N LYS A 52 9.70 -10.94 9.18
CA LYS A 52 8.91 -11.64 10.20
C LYS A 52 7.75 -10.80 10.72
N CYS A 53 7.99 -9.51 10.94
CA CYS A 53 7.02 -8.58 11.51
C CYS A 53 5.89 -8.32 10.51
N TYR A 54 6.24 -7.95 9.28
CA TYR A 54 5.26 -7.54 8.28
C TYR A 54 4.60 -8.71 7.55
N LYS A 55 5.31 -9.82 7.33
CA LYS A 55 4.86 -10.97 6.53
C LYS A 55 4.39 -10.58 5.14
N PHE A 56 5.31 -10.06 4.33
CA PHE A 56 5.05 -9.60 2.97
C PHE A 56 4.23 -10.60 2.12
N PRO A 57 3.16 -10.13 1.44
CA PRO A 57 2.42 -10.96 0.48
C PRO A 57 3.23 -11.24 -0.79
N SER A 58 4.02 -10.26 -1.22
CA SER A 58 4.89 -10.35 -2.40
C SER A 58 6.29 -9.85 -2.06
N LEU A 59 7.27 -10.76 -2.12
CA LEU A 59 8.65 -10.47 -1.75
C LEU A 59 9.61 -11.16 -2.73
N PHE A 60 10.45 -10.36 -3.39
CA PHE A 60 11.50 -10.85 -4.27
C PHE A 60 12.84 -10.78 -3.56
N ILE A 61 13.57 -11.89 -3.50
CA ILE A 61 14.81 -11.99 -2.73
C ILE A 61 15.94 -12.36 -3.68
N ASN A 62 16.88 -11.44 -3.86
CA ASN A 62 17.99 -11.55 -4.81
C ASN A 62 19.34 -11.43 -4.11
N GLN A 63 20.39 -11.97 -4.72
CA GLN A 63 21.76 -11.73 -4.29
C GLN A 63 22.31 -10.45 -4.93
N PHE A 64 23.16 -9.71 -4.23
CA PHE A 64 23.89 -8.61 -4.83
C PHE A 64 24.90 -9.11 -5.87
N TYR A 65 24.81 -8.57 -7.08
CA TYR A 65 25.79 -8.74 -8.14
C TYR A 65 26.39 -7.38 -8.52
N PRO A 66 27.72 -7.19 -8.39
CA PRO A 66 28.35 -5.93 -8.72
C PRO A 66 28.21 -5.63 -10.22
N ARG A 67 27.72 -4.43 -10.53
CA ARG A 67 27.57 -3.96 -11.91
C ARG A 67 28.75 -3.04 -12.25
N PRO A 68 29.52 -3.30 -13.32
CA PRO A 68 30.65 -2.47 -13.71
C PRO A 68 30.28 -0.99 -13.80
N GLY A 69 31.14 -0.11 -13.27
CA GLY A 69 30.92 1.34 -13.26
C GLY A 69 30.12 1.89 -12.08
N THR A 70 29.50 1.05 -11.25
CA THR A 70 28.77 1.51 -10.05
C THR A 70 29.71 1.74 -8.85
N PRO A 71 29.39 2.66 -7.92
CA PRO A 71 30.13 2.80 -6.67
C PRO A 71 30.18 1.49 -5.86
N ALA A 72 29.06 0.77 -5.81
CA ALA A 72 28.95 -0.50 -5.11
C ALA A 72 29.90 -1.57 -5.65
N ALA A 73 30.23 -1.56 -6.95
CA ALA A 73 31.20 -2.49 -7.51
C ALA A 73 32.65 -2.25 -7.05
N LYS A 74 32.96 -1.06 -6.52
CA LYS A 74 34.28 -0.70 -5.99
C LYS A 74 34.39 -0.89 -4.47
N MET A 75 33.28 -1.13 -3.79
CA MET A 75 33.24 -1.36 -2.35
C MET A 75 33.70 -2.77 -2.00
N GLU A 76 34.08 -2.98 -0.74
CA GLU A 76 34.41 -4.31 -0.22
C GLU A 76 33.17 -5.22 -0.28
N GLN A 77 33.31 -6.34 -0.97
CA GLN A 77 32.20 -7.23 -1.28
C GLN A 77 31.97 -8.23 -0.16
N VAL A 78 30.70 -8.49 0.16
CA VAL A 78 30.32 -9.60 1.03
C VAL A 78 30.67 -10.94 0.34
N PRO A 79 31.32 -11.89 1.04
CA PRO A 79 31.68 -13.19 0.48
C PRO A 79 30.49 -13.93 -0.13
N ALA A 80 30.69 -14.57 -1.29
CA ALA A 80 29.61 -15.23 -2.02
C ALA A 80 28.85 -16.29 -1.20
N GLN A 81 29.53 -16.99 -0.29
CA GLN A 81 28.89 -17.97 0.61
C GLN A 81 27.92 -17.30 1.58
N VAL A 82 28.29 -16.14 2.13
CA VAL A 82 27.43 -15.37 3.04
C VAL A 82 26.19 -14.87 2.29
N LYS A 83 26.36 -14.31 1.08
CA LYS A 83 25.22 -13.89 0.23
C LYS A 83 24.25 -15.03 -0.04
N LYS A 84 24.78 -16.21 -0.39
CA LYS A 84 24.00 -17.41 -0.65
C LYS A 84 23.25 -17.90 0.60
N GLN A 85 23.91 -17.90 1.76
CA GLN A 85 23.31 -18.27 3.04
C GLN A 85 22.14 -17.34 3.37
N ARG A 86 22.38 -16.03 3.34
CA ARG A 86 21.39 -14.98 3.63
C ARG A 86 20.15 -15.06 2.74
N THR A 87 20.35 -15.17 1.42
CA THR A 87 19.25 -15.34 0.47
C THR A 87 18.46 -16.62 0.74
N LYS A 88 19.14 -17.73 1.06
CA LYS A 88 18.46 -19.00 1.39
C LYS A 88 17.63 -18.87 2.67
N GLU A 89 18.17 -18.23 3.69
CA GLU A 89 17.48 -18.02 4.96
C GLU A 89 16.24 -17.14 4.80
N LEU A 90 16.36 -15.97 4.17
CA LEU A 90 15.22 -15.10 3.91
C LEU A 90 14.18 -15.78 3.02
N SER A 91 14.63 -16.55 2.03
CA SER A 91 13.73 -17.32 1.17
C SER A 91 12.99 -18.37 1.99
N HIS A 92 13.66 -19.09 2.89
CA HIS A 92 13.00 -20.07 3.76
C HIS A 92 11.98 -19.41 4.69
N LEU A 93 12.33 -18.27 5.27
CA LEU A 93 11.40 -17.47 6.08
C LEU A 93 10.19 -17.03 5.25
N PHE A 94 10.39 -16.51 4.04
CA PHE A 94 9.27 -16.10 3.18
C PHE A 94 8.35 -17.29 2.89
N HIS A 95 8.88 -18.48 2.60
CA HIS A 95 8.07 -19.67 2.36
C HIS A 95 7.41 -20.26 3.62
N SER A 96 7.83 -19.86 4.83
CA SER A 96 7.32 -20.45 6.07
C SER A 96 5.97 -19.88 6.53
N TYR A 97 5.48 -18.80 5.91
CA TYR A 97 4.19 -18.19 6.25
C TYR A 97 3.29 -18.01 5.04
N ASN A 98 1.98 -18.01 5.28
CA ASN A 98 0.96 -17.66 4.29
C ASN A 98 0.46 -16.24 4.58
N PRO A 99 0.57 -15.31 3.62
CA PRO A 99 0.17 -13.92 3.84
C PRO A 99 -1.35 -13.72 3.73
N TYR A 100 -2.05 -14.57 2.98
CA TYR A 100 -3.46 -14.38 2.63
C TYR A 100 -4.45 -15.17 3.49
N ASP A 101 -4.02 -15.81 4.57
CA ASP A 101 -4.91 -16.63 5.43
C ASP A 101 -6.10 -15.81 5.96
N HIS A 102 -5.91 -14.50 6.15
CA HIS A 102 -6.93 -13.57 6.63
C HIS A 102 -8.02 -13.24 5.60
N GLU A 103 -7.79 -13.55 4.31
CA GLU A 103 -8.75 -13.29 3.23
C GLU A 103 -9.79 -14.41 3.11
N VAL A 104 -9.56 -15.57 3.74
CA VAL A 104 -10.51 -16.68 3.68
C VAL A 104 -11.80 -16.33 4.41
N GLY A 105 -12.92 -16.44 3.72
CA GLY A 105 -14.24 -16.03 4.21
C GLY A 105 -14.65 -14.61 3.81
N GLU A 106 -13.73 -13.81 3.27
CA GLU A 106 -14.05 -12.48 2.77
C GLU A 106 -14.76 -12.54 1.42
N ARG A 107 -15.61 -11.53 1.19
CA ARG A 107 -16.28 -11.30 -0.08
C ARG A 107 -15.56 -10.20 -0.85
N GLN A 108 -15.08 -10.53 -2.05
CA GLN A 108 -14.24 -9.64 -2.84
C GLN A 108 -14.77 -9.47 -4.27
N HIS A 109 -14.47 -8.30 -4.84
CA HIS A 109 -14.67 -8.04 -6.27
C HIS A 109 -13.37 -8.31 -7.02
N VAL A 110 -13.42 -9.12 -8.07
CA VAL A 110 -12.25 -9.54 -8.86
C VAL A 110 -12.45 -9.31 -10.35
N LEU A 111 -11.45 -8.75 -11.02
CA LEU A 111 -11.44 -8.58 -12.47
C LEU A 111 -10.87 -9.83 -13.13
N VAL A 112 -11.67 -10.51 -13.94
CA VAL A 112 -11.21 -11.68 -14.70
C VAL A 112 -10.49 -11.25 -15.97
N THR A 113 -9.23 -11.65 -16.10
CA THR A 113 -8.34 -11.18 -17.17
C THR A 113 -7.92 -12.31 -18.10
N GLU A 114 -7.33 -13.37 -17.54
CA GLU A 114 -6.58 -14.36 -18.30
C GLU A 114 -6.86 -15.79 -17.84
N GLU A 115 -6.52 -16.75 -18.68
CA GLU A 115 -6.69 -18.17 -18.39
C GLU A 115 -5.51 -18.70 -17.57
N SER A 116 -5.77 -19.60 -16.62
CA SER A 116 -4.70 -20.26 -15.88
C SER A 116 -3.85 -21.16 -16.79
N PHE A 117 -2.60 -21.42 -16.38
CA PHE A 117 -1.68 -22.26 -17.15
C PHE A 117 -2.21 -23.68 -17.41
N ASP A 118 -2.96 -24.24 -16.47
CA ASP A 118 -3.61 -25.56 -16.57
C ASP A 118 -4.99 -25.54 -17.25
N ALA A 119 -5.42 -24.36 -17.74
CA ALA A 119 -6.70 -24.13 -18.41
C ALA A 119 -7.96 -24.48 -17.58
N GLN A 120 -7.82 -24.70 -16.26
CA GLN A 120 -8.92 -25.10 -15.38
C GLN A 120 -9.67 -23.90 -14.77
N TYR A 121 -9.00 -22.76 -14.64
CA TYR A 121 -9.51 -21.58 -13.96
C TYR A 121 -9.35 -20.32 -14.81
N TRP A 122 -10.16 -19.32 -14.47
CA TRP A 122 -9.85 -17.94 -14.80
C TRP A 122 -8.94 -17.35 -13.71
N VAL A 123 -7.88 -16.69 -14.15
CA VAL A 123 -7.05 -15.81 -13.33
C VAL A 123 -7.74 -14.45 -13.28
N SER A 124 -7.92 -13.96 -12.06
CA SER A 124 -8.51 -12.67 -11.79
C SER A 124 -7.73 -11.91 -10.74
N HIS A 125 -7.94 -10.61 -10.64
CA HIS A 125 -7.24 -9.75 -9.68
C HIS A 125 -8.22 -8.93 -8.86
N ASN A 126 -8.05 -8.92 -7.55
CA ASN A 126 -8.78 -8.03 -6.66
C ASN A 126 -8.19 -6.60 -6.69
N LYS A 127 -8.73 -5.70 -5.85
CA LYS A 127 -8.24 -4.31 -5.75
C LYS A 127 -6.78 -4.17 -5.29
N PHE A 128 -6.24 -5.21 -4.63
CA PHE A 128 -4.86 -5.29 -4.17
C PHE A 128 -3.94 -5.94 -5.21
N TYR A 129 -4.47 -6.26 -6.39
CA TYR A 129 -3.81 -6.97 -7.48
C TYR A 129 -3.43 -8.43 -7.13
N GLU A 130 -3.97 -8.97 -6.04
CA GLU A 130 -3.77 -10.35 -5.64
C GLU A 130 -4.50 -11.28 -6.61
N GLN A 131 -3.85 -12.39 -6.94
CA GLN A 131 -4.39 -13.35 -7.88
C GLN A 131 -5.48 -14.20 -7.23
N VAL A 132 -6.70 -14.14 -7.78
CA VAL A 132 -7.84 -14.97 -7.39
C VAL A 132 -8.22 -15.91 -8.53
N LEU A 133 -8.22 -17.20 -8.26
CA LEU A 133 -8.65 -18.22 -9.21
C LEU A 133 -10.17 -18.40 -9.11
N VAL A 134 -10.84 -18.27 -10.24
CA VAL A 134 -12.30 -18.36 -10.37
C VAL A 134 -12.64 -19.50 -11.33
N PRO A 135 -13.73 -20.27 -11.09
CA PRO A 135 -14.17 -21.30 -12.02
C PRO A 135 -14.32 -20.78 -13.45
N LYS A 136 -13.89 -21.59 -14.42
CA LYS A 136 -13.90 -21.22 -15.82
C LYS A 136 -15.33 -21.23 -16.39
N ARG A 137 -15.94 -20.05 -16.47
CA ARG A 137 -17.19 -19.79 -17.21
C ARG A 137 -16.93 -18.70 -18.24
N ASP A 138 -17.27 -18.93 -19.50
CA ASP A 138 -16.92 -18.01 -20.61
C ASP A 138 -17.49 -16.59 -20.41
N GLU A 139 -18.62 -16.48 -19.71
CA GLU A 139 -19.28 -15.22 -19.39
C GLU A 139 -18.47 -14.29 -18.48
N PHE A 140 -17.45 -14.78 -17.78
CA PHE A 140 -16.66 -14.01 -16.81
C PHE A 140 -15.53 -13.21 -17.45
N LYS A 141 -14.99 -13.64 -18.59
CA LYS A 141 -13.79 -13.03 -19.17
C LYS A 141 -13.98 -11.53 -19.44
N GLY A 142 -13.08 -10.71 -18.91
CA GLY A 142 -13.12 -9.25 -19.04
C GLY A 142 -14.16 -8.55 -18.15
N LYS A 143 -14.75 -9.25 -17.18
CA LYS A 143 -15.74 -8.70 -16.25
C LYS A 143 -15.26 -8.75 -14.81
N MET A 144 -15.82 -7.87 -14.00
CA MET A 144 -15.79 -7.93 -12.55
C MET A 144 -16.81 -8.95 -12.07
N VAL A 145 -16.37 -9.81 -11.15
CA VAL A 145 -17.17 -10.85 -10.51
C VAL A 145 -17.05 -10.67 -9.01
N GLU A 146 -18.15 -10.85 -8.27
CA GLU A 146 -18.11 -10.94 -6.82
C GLU A 146 -17.92 -12.39 -6.41
N VAL A 147 -16.93 -12.64 -5.54
CA VAL A 147 -16.51 -13.99 -5.14
C VAL A 147 -16.39 -14.07 -3.63
N ASP A 148 -16.76 -15.23 -3.08
CA ASP A 148 -16.45 -15.63 -1.71
C ASP A 148 -15.12 -16.40 -1.72
N ILE A 149 -14.10 -15.89 -1.02
CA ILE A 149 -12.80 -16.54 -0.92
C ILE A 149 -12.92 -17.75 0.02
N TYR A 150 -12.55 -18.94 -0.46
CA TYR A 150 -12.66 -20.18 0.32
C TYR A 150 -11.31 -20.89 0.56
N GLU A 151 -10.26 -20.49 -0.17
CA GLU A 151 -8.93 -21.08 -0.03
C GLU A 151 -7.87 -20.00 -0.28
N ALA A 152 -6.82 -20.02 0.55
CA ALA A 152 -5.63 -19.21 0.38
C ALA A 152 -4.42 -20.12 0.18
N GLY A 153 -3.72 -19.93 -0.94
CA GLY A 153 -2.40 -20.49 -1.20
C GLY A 153 -1.30 -19.46 -0.94
N LYS A 154 -0.05 -19.83 -1.17
CA LYS A 154 1.10 -18.92 -0.96
C LYS A 154 1.11 -17.71 -1.92
N HIS A 155 0.61 -17.90 -3.15
CA HIS A 155 0.66 -16.92 -4.23
C HIS A 155 -0.68 -16.67 -4.90
N PHE A 156 -1.76 -17.28 -4.42
CA PHE A 156 -3.08 -17.17 -5.01
C PHE A 156 -4.16 -17.37 -3.96
N LEU A 157 -5.35 -16.90 -4.28
CA LEU A 157 -6.60 -17.20 -3.60
C LEU A 157 -7.50 -18.03 -4.51
N ARG A 158 -8.46 -18.77 -3.97
CA ARG A 158 -9.58 -19.32 -4.75
C ARG A 158 -10.89 -18.70 -4.29
N GLY A 159 -11.63 -18.20 -5.27
CA GLY A 159 -12.94 -17.57 -5.07
C GLY A 159 -14.04 -18.40 -5.71
N ARG A 160 -15.16 -18.56 -4.99
CA ARG A 160 -16.40 -19.09 -5.56
C ARG A 160 -17.28 -17.90 -5.96
N PRO A 161 -17.73 -17.81 -7.22
CA PRO A 161 -18.68 -16.78 -7.66
C PRO A 161 -19.94 -16.80 -6.80
N VAL A 162 -20.42 -15.61 -6.45
CA VAL A 162 -21.72 -15.45 -5.79
C VAL A 162 -22.82 -15.57 -6.85
N ASP A 163 -23.76 -16.50 -6.66
CA ASP A 163 -24.75 -16.87 -7.69
C ASP A 163 -25.64 -15.69 -8.13
N ASP A 164 -25.96 -14.76 -7.23
CA ASP A 164 -26.80 -13.59 -7.50
C ASP A 164 -26.00 -12.34 -7.95
N SER A 165 -24.67 -12.46 -8.08
CA SER A 165 -23.84 -11.30 -8.40
C SER A 165 -23.99 -10.86 -9.85
N LYS A 166 -24.18 -9.55 -10.04
CA LYS A 166 -24.23 -8.96 -11.38
C LYS A 166 -22.82 -8.78 -11.92
N LEU A 167 -22.50 -9.54 -12.96
CA LEU A 167 -21.29 -9.33 -13.75
C LEU A 167 -21.31 -7.93 -14.38
N PHE A 168 -20.23 -7.17 -14.22
CA PHE A 168 -20.10 -5.87 -14.87
C PHE A 168 -18.71 -5.68 -15.48
N THR A 169 -18.63 -5.01 -16.63
CA THR A 169 -17.34 -4.71 -17.25
C THR A 169 -16.76 -3.44 -16.61
N PRO A 170 -15.53 -3.46 -16.07
CA PRO A 170 -14.90 -2.28 -15.50
C PRO A 170 -14.29 -1.41 -16.62
N SER A 171 -15.13 -0.86 -17.49
CA SER A 171 -14.78 0.10 -18.56
C SER A 171 -15.99 0.38 -19.45
N ILE A 172 -16.28 1.57 -19.96
CA ILE A 172 -15.74 2.94 -19.81
C ILE A 172 -17.01 3.81 -19.87
N THR A 173 -17.10 4.90 -19.09
CA THR A 173 -17.97 6.02 -19.50
C THR A 173 -17.75 6.27 -20.99
N ALA A 174 -18.81 6.54 -21.76
CA ALA A 174 -18.67 6.84 -23.19
C ALA A 174 -17.44 7.74 -23.41
N PRO A 175 -16.59 7.47 -24.42
CA PRO A 175 -15.39 8.24 -24.65
C PRO A 175 -15.71 9.72 -24.53
N LEU A 176 -14.98 10.42 -23.67
CA LEU A 176 -15.16 11.85 -23.50
C LEU A 176 -15.15 12.52 -24.87
N GLN A 177 -16.08 13.44 -25.09
CA GLN A 177 -16.12 14.16 -26.35
C GLN A 177 -14.80 14.91 -26.55
N LYS A 178 -14.42 15.15 -27.80
CA LYS A 178 -13.19 15.87 -28.12
C LYS A 178 -13.19 17.24 -27.42
N GLY A 179 -12.35 17.40 -26.40
CA GLY A 179 -12.26 18.62 -25.60
C GLY A 179 -12.70 18.47 -24.14
N GLU A 180 -13.34 17.36 -23.78
CA GLU A 180 -13.66 17.02 -22.39
C GLU A 180 -12.47 16.32 -21.72
N VAL A 181 -12.23 16.67 -20.46
CA VAL A 181 -11.19 16.07 -19.60
C VAL A 181 -11.84 15.59 -18.30
N SER A 182 -11.57 14.33 -17.92
CA SER A 182 -12.17 13.73 -16.73
C SER A 182 -11.85 14.55 -15.47
N GLY A 183 -12.87 14.88 -14.68
CA GLY A 183 -12.71 15.46 -13.35
C GLY A 183 -12.59 16.98 -13.26
N LEU A 184 -12.75 17.73 -14.36
CA LEU A 184 -12.87 19.19 -14.33
C LEU A 184 -14.29 19.61 -14.72
N VAL A 185 -14.98 20.35 -13.85
CA VAL A 185 -16.23 21.03 -14.21
C VAL A 185 -15.84 22.24 -15.06
N GLN A 186 -16.09 22.15 -16.37
CA GLN A 186 -15.78 23.23 -17.29
C GLN A 186 -16.95 24.22 -17.28
N GLU A 187 -16.84 25.29 -16.49
CA GLU A 187 -17.77 26.42 -16.61
C GLU A 187 -17.59 27.06 -18.00
N GLN A 188 -18.67 27.07 -18.78
CA GLN A 188 -18.70 27.73 -20.08
C GLN A 188 -18.72 29.25 -19.86
N ILE A 189 -17.60 29.92 -20.13
CA ILE A 189 -17.56 31.37 -20.26
C ILE A 189 -18.00 31.73 -21.70
N PRO A 190 -19.06 32.53 -21.90
CA PRO A 190 -19.43 33.01 -23.23
C PRO A 190 -18.34 33.97 -23.75
N ASN A 191 -17.95 33.78 -25.01
CA ASN A 191 -16.95 34.59 -25.68
C ASN A 191 -17.27 36.09 -25.64
N GLY A 192 -16.44 36.85 -24.92
CA GLY A 192 -16.34 38.30 -25.08
C GLY A 192 -15.87 39.01 -23.81
N VAL A 193 -14.65 39.55 -23.88
CA VAL A 193 -14.02 40.62 -23.08
C VAL A 193 -12.77 40.18 -22.31
N GLN A 194 -11.67 40.85 -22.65
CA GLN A 194 -10.36 40.80 -21.99
C GLN A 194 -10.43 41.44 -20.59
N SER A 195 -9.69 40.91 -19.61
CA SER A 195 -8.51 41.57 -19.02
C SER A 195 -8.18 41.11 -17.59
N CYS A 196 -6.87 41.18 -17.31
CA CYS A 196 -6.09 41.26 -16.07
C CYS A 196 -6.57 40.67 -14.72
N ALA A 197 -5.67 39.83 -14.18
CA ALA A 197 -5.29 39.66 -12.78
C ALA A 197 -6.30 40.00 -11.66
N SER A 198 -6.72 38.97 -10.92
CA SER A 198 -6.63 38.97 -9.46
C SER A 198 -6.90 37.57 -8.91
N ILE A 199 -6.01 37.14 -8.01
CA ILE A 199 -6.27 36.04 -7.10
C ILE A 199 -7.34 36.52 -6.12
N SER A 200 -8.47 35.82 -6.02
CA SER A 200 -9.30 35.84 -4.82
C SER A 200 -9.99 34.49 -4.63
N SER A 201 -9.48 33.78 -3.63
CA SER A 201 -10.14 32.77 -2.82
C SER A 201 -11.65 32.94 -2.68
N SER A 202 -12.42 31.86 -2.89
CA SER A 202 -13.24 31.20 -1.85
C SER A 202 -14.24 30.24 -2.48
N SER A 203 -13.93 28.94 -2.45
CA SER A 203 -14.92 27.88 -2.66
C SER A 203 -15.63 27.65 -1.32
N THR A 204 -16.82 28.22 -1.16
CA THR A 204 -17.72 27.84 -0.06
C THR A 204 -18.52 26.62 -0.51
N LEU A 205 -18.02 25.42 -0.15
CA LEU A 205 -18.84 24.21 -0.12
C LEU A 205 -19.83 24.34 1.03
N LEU A 206 -21.12 24.25 0.70
CA LEU A 206 -22.20 24.12 1.66
C LEU A 206 -22.16 22.71 2.28
N ILE A 207 -21.37 22.59 3.35
CA ILE A 207 -21.56 21.59 4.40
C ILE A 207 -22.24 22.33 5.57
N GLY A 208 -23.22 21.68 6.18
CA GLY A 208 -24.09 22.24 7.23
C GLY A 208 -23.41 23.21 8.18
N SER A 209 -24.03 24.38 8.31
CA SER A 209 -23.56 25.52 9.10
C SER A 209 -23.61 25.24 10.60
N TYR A 210 -22.57 24.61 11.13
CA TYR A 210 -22.15 24.84 12.51
C TYR A 210 -20.88 25.69 12.44
N SER A 211 -21.04 27.01 12.48
CA SER A 211 -19.93 27.93 12.66
C SER A 211 -19.40 27.73 14.08
N LEU A 212 -18.53 26.74 14.26
CA LEU A 212 -17.70 26.62 15.45
C LEU A 212 -16.75 27.79 15.44
N ASP A 213 -17.18 28.84 16.14
CA ASP A 213 -16.45 30.07 16.34
C ASP A 213 -15.03 29.74 16.80
N ARG A 214 -14.04 30.03 15.94
CA ARG A 214 -12.62 29.75 16.21
C ARG A 214 -12.16 30.42 17.51
N GLU A 215 -12.82 31.49 17.91
CA GLU A 215 -12.57 32.19 19.16
C GLU A 215 -13.07 31.37 20.37
N ALA A 216 -14.22 30.70 20.24
CA ALA A 216 -14.73 29.77 21.24
C ALA A 216 -13.84 28.52 21.37
N LEU A 217 -13.32 27.98 20.25
CA LEU A 217 -12.40 26.85 20.28
C LEU A 217 -11.06 27.19 20.95
N LYS A 218 -10.53 28.41 20.69
CA LYS A 218 -9.32 28.91 21.37
C LYS A 218 -9.57 29.09 22.87
N LYS A 219 -10.71 29.65 23.27
CA LYS A 219 -11.10 29.79 24.68
C LYS A 219 -11.27 28.42 25.36
N LEU A 220 -11.86 27.44 24.66
CA LEU A 220 -12.01 26.08 25.15
C LEU A 220 -10.65 25.39 25.35
N GLY A 221 -9.73 25.55 24.39
CA GLY A 221 -8.38 24.98 24.48
C GLY A 221 -7.54 25.58 25.61
N ILE A 222 -7.60 26.90 25.79
CA ILE A 222 -6.93 27.60 26.90
C ILE A 222 -7.54 27.16 28.25
N GLY A 223 -8.87 27.01 28.31
CA GLY A 223 -9.58 26.51 29.50
C GLY A 223 -9.17 25.09 29.88
N LEU A 224 -9.07 24.19 28.90
CA LEU A 224 -8.61 22.81 29.13
C LEU A 224 -7.16 22.75 29.59
N ALA A 225 -6.27 23.58 29.04
CA ALA A 225 -4.87 23.66 29.46
C ALA A 225 -4.73 24.18 30.90
N LEU A 226 -5.51 25.20 31.27
CA LEU A 226 -5.55 25.71 32.65
C LEU A 226 -6.13 24.69 33.63
N ALA A 227 -7.20 23.98 33.24
CA ALA A 227 -7.78 22.93 34.07
C ALA A 227 -6.79 21.77 34.31
N ALA A 228 -6.04 21.36 33.28
CA ALA A 228 -5.01 20.34 33.40
C ALA A 228 -3.86 20.80 34.31
N ALA A 229 -3.43 22.06 34.21
CA ALA A 229 -2.38 22.62 35.06
C ALA A 229 -2.83 22.70 36.54
N VAL A 230 -4.08 23.10 36.80
CA VAL A 230 -4.65 23.12 38.16
C VAL A 230 -4.80 21.71 38.72
N LEU A 231 -5.23 20.74 37.89
CA LEU A 231 -5.33 19.34 38.33
C LEU A 231 -3.96 18.75 38.67
N ALA A 232 -2.93 19.03 37.87
CA ALA A 232 -1.55 18.62 38.15
C ALA A 232 -1.04 19.23 39.47
N PHE A 233 -1.30 20.52 39.70
CA PHE A 233 -0.90 21.21 40.94
C PHE A 233 -1.63 20.69 42.18
N ILE A 234 -2.91 20.29 42.05
CA ILE A 234 -3.66 19.68 43.16
C ILE A 234 -3.13 18.27 43.44
N LEU A 235 -2.82 17.48 42.42
CA LEU A 235 -2.25 16.15 42.61
C LEU A 235 -0.88 16.19 43.29
N GLU A 236 -0.05 17.20 42.99
CA GLU A 236 1.26 17.41 43.64
C GLU A 236 1.16 17.90 45.10
N LYS A 237 -0.01 18.41 45.52
CA LYS A 237 -0.26 18.87 46.90
C LYS A 237 -0.96 17.83 47.77
N VAL A 238 -1.55 16.80 47.16
CA VAL A 238 -2.36 15.76 47.83
C VAL A 238 -1.60 14.43 47.93
N PHE A 239 -0.59 14.20 47.10
CA PHE A 239 0.36 13.09 47.15
C PHE A 239 1.77 13.57 47.49
#